data_AF-A0A1Z9JXE3-F1
#
_entry.id   AF-A0A1Z9JXE3-F1
#
_cell.length_a   1.000
_cell.length_b   1.000
_cell.length_c   1.000
_cell.angle_alpha   90.00
_cell.angle_beta   90.00
_cell.angle_gamma   90.00
#
_symmetry.space_group_name_H-M   'P 1'
#
loop_
_entity.id
_entity.type
_entity.pdbx_description
1 polymer ?
#
loop_
_entity_poly.entity_id
_entity_poly.type
_entity_poly.pdbx_seq_one_letter_code
_entity_poly.pdbx_strand_id
1 'polypeptide(L)'
;MKYIVSLVLLGLIFTSFSLNTSSKESQTFVYTCSNPNLKCYYKNPCSDFFRECNQNKGKVMKVTMERAKSLGKKECECSRE
;
A
#
# COMPACT_ATOMS: atom_id res chain seq x y z
N MET A 1 -21.84 59.83 0.09
CA MET A 1 -21.35 58.80 -0.85
C MET A 1 -19.86 58.96 -1.03
N LYS A 2 -19.00 58.09 -0.46
CA LYS A 2 -17.58 57.90 -0.85
C LYS A 2 -16.79 56.91 0.04
N TYR A 3 -17.38 56.36 1.10
CA TYR A 3 -16.71 55.35 1.95
C TYR A 3 -17.11 53.89 1.64
N ILE A 4 -18.01 53.68 0.68
CA ILE A 4 -18.54 52.34 0.35
C ILE A 4 -17.60 51.56 -0.59
N VAL A 5 -16.55 52.21 -1.11
CA VAL A 5 -15.63 51.59 -2.08
C VAL A 5 -14.51 50.77 -1.41
N SER A 6 -14.23 50.98 -0.11
CA SER A 6 -13.11 50.29 0.56
C SER A 6 -13.45 48.92 1.13
N LEU A 7 -14.72 48.53 1.24
CA LEU A 7 -15.10 47.26 1.90
C LEU A 7 -15.11 46.04 0.97
N VAL A 8 -14.89 46.20 -0.33
CA VAL A 8 -15.01 45.11 -1.33
C VAL A 8 -13.66 44.46 -1.68
N LEU A 9 -12.55 44.90 -1.06
CA LEU A 9 -11.23 44.27 -1.30
C LEU A 9 -10.87 43.14 -0.32
N LEU A 10 -11.69 42.86 0.70
CA LEU A 10 -11.39 41.85 1.73
C LEU A 10 -12.02 40.47 1.48
N GLY A 11 -12.39 40.17 0.23
CA GLY A 11 -13.27 39.03 -0.08
C GLY A 11 -12.70 37.91 -0.94
N LEU A 12 -11.40 37.85 -1.24
CA LEU A 12 -10.85 36.88 -2.20
C LEU A 12 -9.62 36.13 -1.71
N ILE A 13 -9.71 35.53 -0.53
CA ILE A 13 -8.77 34.46 -0.15
C ILE A 13 -9.53 33.33 0.54
N PHE A 14 -10.63 32.87 -0.07
CA PHE A 14 -11.12 31.53 0.22
C PHE A 14 -10.14 30.55 -0.41
N THR A 15 -9.14 30.17 0.37
CA THR A 15 -8.24 29.06 0.12
C THR A 15 -9.07 27.81 -0.19
N SER A 16 -9.13 27.42 -1.46
CA SER A 16 -9.57 26.09 -1.85
C SER A 16 -8.50 25.10 -1.42
N PHE A 17 -8.49 24.74 -0.14
CA PHE A 17 -7.90 23.50 0.30
C PHE A 17 -8.76 22.39 -0.29
N SER A 18 -8.41 21.96 -1.51
CA SER A 18 -8.79 20.65 -2.01
C SER A 18 -8.16 19.66 -1.05
N LEU A 19 -8.95 19.23 -0.06
CA LEU A 19 -8.61 18.10 0.77
C LEU A 19 -8.53 16.92 -0.21
N ASN A 20 -7.31 16.57 -0.61
CA ASN A 20 -7.03 15.31 -1.28
C ASN A 20 -7.42 14.24 -0.26
N THR A 21 -8.70 13.85 -0.29
CA THR A 21 -9.15 12.56 0.19
C THR A 21 -8.39 11.57 -0.67
N SER A 22 -7.18 11.21 -0.21
CA SER A 22 -6.55 9.96 -0.57
C SER A 22 -7.59 8.93 -0.16
N SER A 23 -8.38 8.50 -1.14
CA SER A 23 -9.22 7.33 -1.01
C SER A 23 -8.31 6.30 -0.40
N LYS A 24 -8.64 5.85 0.83
CA LYS A 24 -7.99 4.71 1.45
C LYS A 24 -8.33 3.52 0.57
N GLU A 25 -7.64 3.41 -0.56
CA GLU A 25 -7.63 2.25 -1.41
C GLU A 25 -7.26 1.11 -0.48
N SER A 26 -8.18 0.16 -0.33
CA SER A 26 -8.06 -0.93 0.62
C SER A 26 -6.75 -1.67 0.33
N GLN A 27 -5.70 -1.36 1.09
CA GLN A 27 -4.39 -1.93 0.87
C GLN A 27 -4.50 -3.43 1.10
N THR A 28 -4.35 -4.20 0.03
CA THR A 28 -4.39 -5.65 0.10
C THR A 28 -3.06 -6.14 0.64
N PHE A 29 -3.08 -6.77 1.81
CA PHE A 29 -1.87 -7.35 2.39
C PHE A 29 -1.66 -8.78 1.93
N VAL A 30 -0.41 -9.11 1.63
CA VAL A 30 0.04 -10.44 1.19
C VAL A 30 1.26 -10.87 1.99
N TYR A 31 1.56 -12.17 1.96
CA TYR A 31 2.71 -12.78 2.62
C TYR A 31 3.82 -13.02 1.60
N THR A 32 5.04 -12.59 1.93
CA THR A 32 6.26 -12.74 1.11
C THR A 32 7.40 -13.30 1.95
N CYS A 33 8.51 -13.71 1.31
CA CYS A 33 9.72 -14.11 2.00
C CYS A 33 10.84 -13.10 1.75
N SER A 34 11.60 -12.76 2.79
CA SER A 34 12.74 -11.86 2.69
C SER A 34 13.89 -12.43 1.86
N ASN A 35 13.95 -13.75 1.68
CA ASN A 35 14.92 -14.37 0.79
C ASN A 35 14.62 -13.97 -0.67
N PRO A 36 15.59 -13.40 -1.42
CA PRO A 36 15.40 -12.97 -2.80
C PRO A 36 15.15 -14.12 -3.79
N ASN A 37 15.60 -15.35 -3.48
CA ASN A 37 15.42 -16.52 -4.33
C ASN A 37 13.95 -16.98 -4.38
N LEU A 38 13.18 -16.73 -3.32
CA LEU A 38 11.77 -17.10 -3.24
C LEU A 38 10.90 -16.00 -3.84
N LYS A 39 10.50 -16.17 -5.10
CA LYS A 39 9.78 -15.13 -5.87
C LYS A 39 8.25 -15.16 -5.69
N CYS A 40 7.71 -15.96 -4.79
CA CYS A 40 6.26 -16.02 -4.56
C CYS A 40 5.77 -15.01 -3.51
N TYR A 41 4.54 -14.53 -3.68
CA TYR A 41 3.70 -13.99 -2.62
C TYR A 41 2.36 -14.72 -2.58
N TYR A 42 1.75 -14.76 -1.39
CA TYR A 42 0.49 -15.45 -1.15
C TYR A 42 -0.53 -14.50 -0.50
N LYS A 43 -1.78 -14.52 -0.97
CA LYS A 43 -2.86 -13.74 -0.38
C LYS A 43 -3.30 -14.27 0.99
N ASN A 44 -3.21 -15.59 1.17
CA ASN A 44 -3.55 -16.29 2.41
C ASN A 44 -2.28 -16.89 3.04
N PRO A 45 -2.27 -17.13 4.37
CA PRO A 45 -1.21 -17.89 5.01
C PRO A 45 -1.07 -19.28 4.37
N CYS A 46 0.18 -19.72 4.15
CA CYS A 46 0.50 -21.00 3.52
C CYS A 46 1.63 -21.65 4.33
N SER A 47 1.35 -22.79 4.96
CA SER A 47 2.29 -23.48 5.87
C SER A 47 3.56 -23.92 5.15
N ASP A 48 3.44 -24.48 3.95
CA ASP A 48 4.59 -24.98 3.19
C ASP A 48 5.51 -23.84 2.77
N PHE A 49 4.92 -22.74 2.30
CA PHE A 49 5.68 -21.53 2.02
C PHE A 49 6.39 -20.97 3.25
N PHE A 50 5.75 -20.98 4.43
CA PHE A 50 6.36 -20.48 5.66
C PHE A 50 7.55 -21.37 6.08
N ARG A 51 7.38 -22.70 5.96
CA ARG A 51 8.45 -23.68 6.20
C ARG A 51 9.60 -23.49 5.22
N GLU A 52 9.30 -23.40 3.92
CA GLU A 52 10.29 -23.19 2.86
C GLU A 52 11.06 -21.88 3.07
N CYS A 53 10.37 -20.78 3.39
CA CYS A 53 11.00 -19.50 3.67
C CYS A 53 12.00 -19.60 4.82
N ASN A 54 11.61 -20.27 5.91
CA ASN A 54 12.48 -20.48 7.07
C ASN A 54 13.68 -21.39 6.73
N GLN A 55 13.46 -22.49 6.01
CA GLN A 55 14.53 -23.40 5.55
C GLN A 55 15.55 -22.69 4.65
N ASN A 56 15.10 -21.73 3.86
CA ASN A 56 15.95 -20.89 3.03
C ASN A 56 16.54 -19.67 3.79
N LYS A 57 16.59 -19.69 5.13
CA LYS A 57 17.11 -18.59 5.97
C LYS A 57 16.43 -17.24 5.71
N GLY A 58 15.18 -17.26 5.24
CA GLY A 58 14.34 -16.09 5.05
C GLY A 58 13.39 -15.88 6.22
N LYS A 59 12.78 -14.69 6.25
CA LYS A 59 11.71 -14.33 7.19
C LYS A 59 10.43 -14.05 6.40
N VAL A 60 9.32 -14.59 6.88
CA VAL A 60 8.00 -14.28 6.32
C VAL A 60 7.64 -12.84 6.68
N MET A 61 7.26 -12.04 5.68
CA MET A 61 6.90 -10.64 5.81
C MET A 61 5.51 -10.41 5.26
N LYS A 62 4.66 -9.74 6.03
CA LYS A 62 3.36 -9.22 5.57
C LYS A 62 3.58 -7.83 4.99
N VAL A 63 3.31 -7.66 3.71
CA VAL A 63 3.51 -6.41 2.97
C VAL A 63 2.30 -6.12 2.09
N THR A 64 2.18 -4.92 1.54
CA THR A 64 1.12 -4.63 0.56
C THR A 64 1.40 -5.37 -0.76
N MET A 65 0.34 -5.66 -1.53
CA MET A 65 0.45 -6.31 -2.82
C MET A 65 1.32 -5.50 -3.80
N GLU A 66 1.23 -4.17 -3.77
CA GLU A 66 2.07 -3.26 -4.56
C GLU A 66 3.54 -3.42 -4.18
N ARG A 67 3.83 -3.53 -2.87
CA ARG A 67 5.19 -3.76 -2.40
C ARG A 67 5.72 -5.12 -2.85
N ALA A 68 4.91 -6.17 -2.77
CA ALA A 68 5.30 -7.50 -3.26
C ALA A 68 5.62 -7.48 -4.76
N LYS A 69 4.78 -6.82 -5.59
CA LYS A 69 5.03 -6.63 -7.03
C LYS A 69 6.31 -5.83 -7.29
N SER A 70 6.55 -4.74 -6.54
CA SER A 70 7.78 -3.94 -6.66
C SER A 70 9.06 -4.73 -6.32
N LEU A 71 8.93 -5.76 -5.48
CA LEU A 71 10.01 -6.70 -5.13
C LEU A 71 10.20 -7.80 -6.19
N GLY A 72 9.48 -7.75 -7.31
CA GLY A 72 9.52 -8.78 -8.34
C GLY A 72 8.89 -10.11 -7.92
N LYS A 73 8.05 -10.10 -6.87
CA LYS A 73 7.33 -11.29 -6.43
C LYS A 73 6.08 -11.50 -7.30
N LYS A 74 5.72 -12.76 -7.55
CA LYS A 74 4.55 -13.20 -8.33
C LYS A 74 3.55 -13.91 -7.41
N GLU A 75 2.27 -13.84 -7.77
CA GLU A 75 1.23 -14.56 -7.03
C GLU A 75 1.42 -16.06 -7.23
N CYS A 76 1.38 -16.81 -6.13
CA CYS A 76 1.42 -18.27 -6.16
C CYS A 76 0.23 -18.81 -5.38
N GLU A 77 -0.27 -19.97 -5.81
CA GLU A 77 -1.33 -20.68 -5.09
C GLU A 77 -0.69 -21.61 -4.06
N CYS A 78 -1.26 -21.62 -2.85
CA CYS A 78 -0.91 -22.63 -1.86
C CYS A 78 -1.63 -23.92 -2.27
N SER A 79 -0.87 -24.97 -2.57
CA SER A 79 -1.45 -26.30 -2.75
C SER A 79 -2.13 -26.68 -1.44
N ARG A 80 -3.44 -26.91 -1.48
CA ARG A 80 -4.18 -27.51 -0.37
C ARG A 80 -3.86 -29.00 -0.40
N GLU A 81 -2.86 -29.43 0.35
CA GLU A 81 -2.72 -30.84 0.72
C GLU A 81 -3.80 -31.22 1.74
#